data_AF-A0AAV1TMI6-F1
#
_entry.id   AF-A0AAV1TMI6-F1
#
_cell.length_a   1.000
_cell.length_b   1.000
_cell.length_c   1.000
_cell.angle_alpha   90.00
_cell.angle_beta   90.00
_cell.angle_gamma   90.00
#
_symmetry.space_group_name_H-M   'P 1'
#
loop_
_entity.id
_entity.type
_entity.pdbx_description
1 polymer ?
#
loop_
_entity_poly.entity_id
_entity_poly.type
_entity_poly.pdbx_seq_one_letter_code
_entity_poly.pdbx_strand_id
1 'polypeptide(L)' 'MVKYVLTGVGGNIGGHAADYAVETKNAADTLVLTSSDISKLDPARVAAWKAKGAIVEQADYLDVKSLERVFTDA' A
#
# COMPACT_ATOMS: atom_id res chain seq x y z
N MET A 1 16.30 6.91 -3.24
CA MET A 1 14.86 6.88 -3.54
C MET A 1 14.56 5.47 -3.99
N VAL A 2 13.86 4.72 -3.15
CA VAL A 2 13.41 3.35 -3.44
C VAL A 2 11.88 3.34 -3.41
N LYS A 3 11.27 2.49 -4.24
CA LYS A 3 9.84 2.25 -4.23
C LYS A 3 9.57 0.92 -3.52
N TYR A 4 8.81 0.97 -2.43
CA TYR A 4 8.37 -0.21 -1.70
C TYR A 4 6.90 -0.48 -1.99
N VAL A 5 6.57 -1.74 -2.25
CA VAL A 5 5.19 -2.21 -2.39
C VAL A 5 4.89 -3.18 -1.26
N LEU A 6 3.89 -2.84 -0.43
CA LEU A 6 3.36 -3.72 0.61
C LEU A 6 1.97 -4.19 0.20
N THR A 7 1.84 -5.48 -0.10
CA THR A 7 0.58 -6.09 -0.51
C THR A 7 -0.20 -6.67 0.66
N GLY A 8 -1.52 -6.84 0.49
CA GLY A 8 -2.37 -7.47 1.49
C GLY A 8 -2.68 -6.59 2.71
N VAL A 9 -2.67 -5.26 2.55
CA VAL A 9 -2.87 -4.31 3.68
C VAL A 9 -4.28 -4.32 4.26
N GLY A 10 -5.23 -4.96 3.58
CA GLY A 10 -6.57 -5.23 4.12
C GLY A 10 -6.64 -6.40 5.10
N GLY A 11 -5.60 -7.23 5.16
CA GLY A 11 -5.50 -8.31 6.15
C GLY A 11 -5.04 -7.80 7.51
N ASN A 12 -5.22 -8.61 8.55
CA ASN A 12 -4.84 -8.23 9.92
C ASN A 12 -3.33 -7.88 10.02
N ILE A 13 -2.46 -8.80 9.55
CA ILE A 13 -1.01 -8.61 9.58
C ILE A 13 -0.57 -7.49 8.64
N GLY A 14 -1.04 -7.52 7.38
CA GLY A 14 -0.64 -6.54 6.37
C GLY A 14 -1.06 -5.11 6.75
N GLY A 15 -2.21 -4.95 7.39
CA GLY A 15 -2.65 -3.65 7.89
C GLY A 15 -1.74 -3.11 8.99
N HIS A 16 -1.37 -3.94 9.98
CA HIS A 16 -0.46 -3.51 11.04
C HIS A 16 0.94 -3.22 10.51
N ALA A 17 1.42 -4.01 9.54
CA ALA A 17 2.66 -3.72 8.83
C ALA A 17 2.58 -2.38 8.08
N ALA A 18 1.43 -2.06 7.47
CA ALA A 18 1.22 -0.77 6.80
C ALA A 18 1.24 0.39 7.79
N ASP A 19 0.56 0.28 8.94
CA ASP A 19 0.58 1.31 9.99
C ASP A 19 2.01 1.62 10.46
N TYR A 20 2.84 0.59 10.60
CA TYR A 20 4.25 0.76 10.96
C TYR A 20 5.07 1.37 9.81
N ALA A 21 4.93 0.82 8.60
CA ALA A 21 5.72 1.24 7.44
C ALA A 21 5.52 2.73 7.09
N VAL A 22 4.30 3.26 7.24
CA VAL A 22 4.04 4.68 6.98
C VAL A 22 4.71 5.63 7.98
N GLU A 23 5.05 5.15 9.18
CA GLU A 23 5.74 5.95 10.21
C GLU A 23 7.26 5.91 10.04
N THR A 24 7.79 4.80 9.51
CA THR A 24 9.24 4.56 9.46
C THR A 24 9.87 4.78 8.10
N LYS A 25 9.06 4.99 7.05
CA LYS A 25 9.60 5.21 5.70
C LYS A 25 10.50 6.45 5.68
N ASN A 26 11.57 6.39 4.89
CA ASN A 26 12.32 7.62 4.59
C ASN A 26 11.42 8.56 3.78
N ALA A 27 11.53 9.86 4.03
CA ALA A 27 10.72 10.86 3.33
C ALA A 27 10.93 10.83 1.80
N ALA A 28 12.11 10.44 1.34
CA ALA A 28 12.47 10.34 -0.07
C ALA A 28 12.01 9.03 -0.75
N ASP A 29 11.48 8.06 0.00
CA ASP A 29 11.03 6.78 -0.54
C ASP A 29 9.53 6.80 -0.84
N THR A 30 9.14 6.06 -1.89
CA THR A 30 7.74 5.85 -2.25
C THR A 30 7.25 4.58 -1.58
N LEU A 31 6.12 4.66 -0.87
CA LEU A 31 5.46 3.50 -0.27
C LEU A 31 4.08 3.32 -0.90
N VAL A 32 3.87 2.19 -1.57
CA VAL A 32 2.59 1.79 -2.16
C VAL A 32 2.00 0.65 -1.33
N LEU A 33 0.82 0.89 -0.78
CA LEU A 33 0.03 -0.06 0.01
C LEU A 33 -1.07 -0.63 -0.87
N THR A 34 -1.17 -1.95 -0.99
CA THR A 34 -2.16 -2.58 -1.87
C THR A 34 -3.06 -3.61 -1.21
N SER A 35 -4.29 -3.65 -1.71
CA SER A 35 -5.32 -4.65 -1.41
C SER A 35 -5.94 -5.11 -2.72
N SER A 36 -6.43 -6.34 -2.78
CA SER A 36 -7.21 -6.83 -3.94
C SER A 36 -8.54 -6.10 -4.09
N ASP A 37 -9.04 -5.53 -3.00
CA ASP A 37 -10.26 -4.72 -2.96
C ASP A 37 -10.07 -3.60 -1.95
N ILE A 38 -9.86 -2.37 -2.44
CA ILE A 38 -9.64 -1.20 -1.58
C ILE A 38 -10.94 -0.67 -0.96
N SER A 39 -12.11 -1.06 -1.50
CA SER A 39 -13.41 -0.62 -0.98
C SER A 39 -13.74 -1.26 0.38
N LYS A 40 -13.08 -2.38 0.70
CA LYS A 40 -13.20 -3.10 1.97
C LYS A 40 -12.27 -2.60 3.07
N LEU A 41 -11.38 -1.65 2.76
CA LEU A 41 -10.47 -1.09 3.75
C LEU A 41 -11.20 -0.09 4.66
N ASP A 42 -10.79 -0.01 5.92
CA ASP A 42 -11.25 1.03 6.83
C ASP A 42 -10.89 2.43 6.27
N PRO A 43 -11.89 3.29 5.94
CA PRO A 43 -11.63 4.60 5.37
C PRO A 43 -10.78 5.51 6.24
N ALA A 44 -10.91 5.42 7.57
CA ALA A 44 -10.13 6.22 8.51
C ALA A 44 -8.66 5.83 8.46
N ARG A 45 -8.37 4.53 8.38
CA ARG A 45 -7.02 3.99 8.26
C ARG A 45 -6.37 4.37 6.93
N VAL A 46 -7.12 4.28 5.83
CA VAL A 46 -6.67 4.72 4.50
C VAL A 46 -6.33 6.22 4.50
N ALA A 47 -7.17 7.05 5.12
CA ALA A 47 -6.90 8.49 5.23
C ALA A 47 -5.61 8.76 6.02
N ALA A 48 -5.39 8.04 7.13
CA ALA A 48 -4.18 8.18 7.93
C ALA A 48 -2.91 7.78 7.17
N TRP A 49 -2.94 6.70 6.37
CA TRP A 49 -1.81 6.31 5.53
C TRP A 49 -1.50 7.36 4.45
N LYS A 50 -2.53 7.88 3.78
CA LYS A 50 -2.38 8.92 2.75
C LYS A 50 -1.84 10.23 3.33
N ALA A 51 -2.26 10.62 4.54
CA ALA A 51 -1.74 11.78 5.23
C ALA A 51 -0.23 11.69 5.53
N LYS A 52 0.30 10.46 5.62
CA LYS A 52 1.74 10.18 5.79
C LYS A 52 2.48 9.97 4.46
N GLY A 53 1.83 10.29 3.35
CA GLY A 53 2.42 10.23 2.01
C GLY A 53 2.58 8.80 1.46
N ALA A 54 1.77 7.86 1.93
CA ALA A 54 1.63 6.56 1.26
C ALA A 54 0.62 6.63 0.11
N ILE A 55 0.86 5.84 -0.92
CA ILE A 55 -0.06 5.60 -2.02
C ILE A 55 -0.88 4.37 -1.66
N VAL A 56 -2.20 4.40 -1.87
CA VAL A 56 -3.08 3.25 -1.62
C VAL A 56 -3.76 2.87 -2.93
N GLU A 57 -3.53 1.65 -3.39
CA GLU A 57 -4.01 1.18 -4.70
C GLU A 57 -4.57 -0.23 -4.69
N GLN A 58 -5.46 -0.50 -5.65
CA GLN A 58 -5.95 -1.84 -5.89
C GLN A 58 -4.94 -2.64 -6.74
N ALA A 59 -4.59 -3.82 -6.25
CA ALA A 59 -3.78 -4.81 -6.96
C ALA A 59 -4.32 -6.20 -6.64
N ASP A 60 -4.89 -6.86 -7.65
CA ASP A 60 -5.45 -8.20 -7.54
C ASP A 60 -4.45 -9.22 -8.08
N TYR A 61 -4.20 -10.29 -7.32
CA TYR A 61 -3.28 -11.36 -7.71
C TYR A 61 -3.73 -12.12 -8.98
N LEU A 62 -5.02 -12.04 -9.32
CA LEU A 62 -5.58 -12.62 -10.54
C LEU A 62 -5.56 -11.64 -11.73
N ASP A 63 -5.26 -10.36 -11.50
CA ASP A 63 -5.09 -9.34 -12.54
C ASP A 63 -3.62 -8.94 -12.67
N VAL A 64 -2.92 -9.61 -13.58
CA VAL A 64 -1.51 -9.36 -13.88
C VAL A 64 -1.25 -7.89 -14.24
N LYS A 65 -2.15 -7.22 -14.96
CA LYS A 65 -1.95 -5.81 -15.33
C LYS A 65 -1.99 -4.89 -14.11
N SER A 66 -2.83 -5.21 -13.13
CA SER A 66 -2.85 -4.48 -11.86
C SER A 66 -1.54 -4.62 -11.09
N LEU A 67 -0.95 -5.83 -11.10
CA LEU A 67 0.35 -6.10 -10.46
C LEU A 67 1.48 -5.38 -11.20
N GLU A 68 1.56 -5.52 -12.52
CA GLU A 68 2.56 -4.83 -13.35
C GLU A 68 2.55 -3.33 -13.06
N ARG A 69 1.37 -2.70 -13.09
CA ARG A 69 1.20 -1.27 -12.82
C ARG A 69 1.77 -0.84 -11.45
N VAL A 70 1.52 -1.63 -10.41
CA VAL A 70 1.97 -1.31 -9.04
C VAL A 70 3.46 -1.59 -8.86
N PHE A 71 3.97 -2.71 -9.38
CA PHE A 71 5.34 -3.17 -9.20
C PHE A 71 6.33 -2.61 -10.22
N THR A 72 5.86 -1.90 -11.25
CA THR A 72 6.75 -1.22 -12.20
C THR A 72 7.70 -0.30 -11.43
N ASP A 73 9.00 -0.43 -11.67
CA ASP A 73 10.08 0.32 -11.03
C ASP A 73 10.19 0.15 -9.50
N ALA A 74 9.62 -0.92 -8.94
CA ALA A 74 9.82 -1.34 -7.54
C ALA A 74 11.11 -2.15 -7.36
#